data_AF-A0A5E4SVC5-F1
#
_entry.id   AF-A0A5E4SVC5-F1
#
_cell.length_a   1.000
_cell.length_b   1.000
_cell.length_c   1.000
_cell.angle_alpha   90.00
_cell.angle_beta   90.00
_cell.angle_gamma   90.00
#
_symmetry.space_group_name_H-M   'P 1'
#
loop_
_entity.id
_entity.type
_entity.pdbx_description
1 polymer ?
#
loop_
_entity_poly.entity_id
_entity_poly.type
_entity_poly.pdbx_seq_one_letter_code
_entity_poly.pdbx_strand_id
1 'polypeptide(L)'
;MPNVSLLKSLARKDGATVRMFIDDMPVDVPTDMNVAAALLFSGVTACRTTPVTGSERAPFCMMGVCFDCLVEIDGVPNRQGCMTPVREGMQVRRMDGARSVA
;
A
#
# COMPACT_ATOMS: atom_id res chain seq x y z
N MET A 1 3.11 1.94 20.39
CA MET A 1 2.29 3.16 20.56
C MET A 1 1.06 3.00 19.67
N PRO A 2 -0.16 3.18 20.16
CA PRO A 2 -1.31 3.19 19.26
C PRO A 2 -1.13 4.36 18.29
N ASN A 3 -1.05 4.05 17.00
CA ASN A 3 -1.13 5.00 15.90
C ASN A 3 -2.55 5.59 15.90
N VAL A 4 -2.76 6.63 16.69
CA VAL A 4 -3.97 7.43 16.59
C VAL A 4 -3.67 8.53 15.59
N SER A 5 -4.15 8.36 14.36
CA SER A 5 -4.00 9.35 13.30
C SER A 5 -4.51 10.71 13.76
N LEU A 6 -3.63 11.71 13.78
CA LEU A 6 -4.00 13.11 13.99
C LEU A 6 -4.74 13.71 12.79
N LEU A 7 -4.72 13.01 11.66
CA LEU A 7 -5.35 13.42 10.41
C LEU A 7 -6.75 12.82 10.32
N LYS A 8 -7.74 13.68 10.10
CA LYS A 8 -9.10 13.30 9.74
C LYS A 8 -9.23 13.32 8.22
N SER A 9 -9.70 12.23 7.63
CA SER A 9 -10.04 12.22 6.21
C SER A 9 -11.14 13.26 5.95
N LEU A 10 -10.99 14.06 4.89
CA LEU A 10 -12.07 14.92 4.44
C LEU A 10 -13.24 14.04 3.99
N ALA A 11 -14.46 14.52 4.23
CA ALA A 11 -15.66 13.82 3.77
C ALA A 11 -15.54 13.59 2.27
N ARG A 12 -15.46 12.32 1.85
CA ARG A 12 -15.46 11.96 0.43
C ARG A 12 -16.88 12.07 -0.08
N LYS A 13 -17.05 12.64 -1.26
CA LYS A 13 -18.30 12.55 -2.01
C LYS A 13 -18.54 11.08 -2.35
N ASP A 14 -19.77 10.59 -2.21
CA ASP A 14 -20.13 9.19 -2.47
C ASP A 14 -19.43 8.67 -3.73
N GLY A 15 -18.50 7.73 -3.56
CA GLY A 15 -17.62 7.23 -4.60
C GLY A 15 -17.70 5.72 -4.64
N ALA A 16 -17.61 5.15 -5.84
CA ALA A 16 -17.55 3.70 -6.01
C ALA A 16 -16.34 3.13 -5.27
N THR A 17 -16.52 1.95 -4.68
CA THR A 17 -15.46 1.19 -4.04
C THR A 17 -15.14 -0.06 -4.87
N VAL A 18 -13.90 -0.53 -4.76
CA VAL A 18 -13.46 -1.85 -5.22
C VAL A 18 -12.99 -2.66 -4.03
N ARG A 19 -13.20 -3.97 -4.09
CA ARG A 19 -12.63 -4.91 -3.14
C ARG A 19 -11.26 -5.35 -3.61
N MET A 20 -10.27 -5.25 -2.73
CA MET A 20 -8.93 -5.79 -2.92
C MET A 20 -8.48 -6.55 -1.68
N PHE A 21 -7.32 -7.17 -1.73
CA PHE A 21 -6.76 -7.93 -0.62
C PHE A 21 -5.39 -7.38 -0.25
N ILE A 22 -5.19 -7.13 1.04
CA ILE A 22 -3.93 -6.69 1.62
C ILE A 22 -3.48 -7.76 2.59
N ASP A 23 -2.41 -8.49 2.26
CA ASP A 23 -1.95 -9.67 3.00
C ASP A 23 -3.09 -10.65 3.28
N ASP A 24 -3.81 -10.99 2.20
CA ASP A 24 -4.97 -11.89 2.20
C ASP A 24 -6.21 -11.38 2.97
N MET A 25 -6.15 -10.20 3.58
CA MET A 25 -7.28 -9.55 4.24
C MET A 25 -8.08 -8.72 3.24
N PRO A 26 -9.40 -8.96 3.08
CA PRO A 26 -10.24 -8.18 2.18
C PRO A 26 -10.45 -6.76 2.70
N VAL A 27 -10.26 -5.76 1.83
CA VAL A 27 -10.52 -4.36 2.13
C VAL A 27 -11.26 -3.70 0.97
N ASP A 28 -12.32 -2.96 1.29
CA ASP A 28 -13.07 -2.14 0.35
C ASP A 28 -12.47 -0.72 0.34
N VAL A 29 -12.00 -0.27 -0.82
CA VAL A 29 -11.33 1.03 -0.99
C VAL A 29 -11.94 1.84 -2.13
N PRO A 30 -11.95 3.18 -2.06
CA PRO A 30 -12.41 4.02 -3.16
C PRO A 30 -11.64 3.77 -4.47
N THR A 31 -12.36 3.75 -5.60
CA THR A 31 -11.79 3.49 -6.94
C THR A 31 -10.79 4.55 -7.42
N ASP A 32 -10.78 5.72 -6.80
CA ASP A 32 -9.89 6.84 -7.14
C ASP A 32 -8.53 6.79 -6.42
N MET A 33 -8.30 5.76 -5.59
CA MET A 33 -7.03 5.56 -4.89
C MET A 33 -5.96 4.90 -5.76
N ASN A 34 -4.71 5.16 -5.40
CA ASN A 34 -3.60 4.26 -5.72
C ASN A 34 -3.37 3.26 -4.58
N VAL A 35 -2.60 2.21 -4.84
CA VAL A 35 -2.33 1.13 -3.88
C VAL A 35 -1.64 1.64 -2.61
N ALA A 36 -0.74 2.63 -2.71
CA ALA A 36 -0.10 3.20 -1.52
C ALA A 36 -1.09 3.95 -0.62
N ALA A 37 -2.03 4.70 -1.20
CA ALA A 37 -3.10 5.36 -0.46
C ALA A 37 -4.07 4.34 0.16
N ALA A 38 -4.38 3.25 -0.56
CA ALA A 38 -5.20 2.15 -0.05
C ALA A 38 -4.57 1.46 1.18
N LEU A 39 -3.25 1.22 1.16
CA LEU A 39 -2.51 0.68 2.31
C LEU A 39 -2.64 1.60 3.54
N LEU A 40 -2.38 2.90 3.37
CA LEU A 40 -2.52 3.88 4.46
C LEU A 40 -3.96 3.98 4.97
N PHE A 41 -4.94 3.97 4.07
CA PHE A 41 -6.36 3.98 4.41
C PHE A 41 -6.77 2.76 5.24
N SER A 42 -6.14 1.61 4.96
CA SER A 42 -6.34 0.34 5.69
C SER A 42 -5.57 0.27 7.01
N GLY A 43 -4.88 1.35 7.41
CA GLY A 43 -4.09 1.40 8.64
C GLY A 43 -2.70 0.78 8.56
N VAL A 44 -2.23 0.40 7.36
CA VAL A 44 -0.88 -0.14 7.16
C VAL A 44 0.15 0.97 7.34
N THR A 45 1.07 0.78 8.29
CA THR A 45 2.12 1.75 8.62
C THR A 45 3.45 1.48 7.95
N ALA A 46 3.65 0.29 7.38
CA ALA A 46 4.85 -0.10 6.65
C ALA A 46 4.50 -1.00 5.46
N CYS A 47 4.97 -0.64 4.26
CA CYS A 47 4.79 -1.42 3.03
C CYS A 47 5.89 -2.46 2.84
N ARG A 48 7.11 -2.14 3.31
CA ARG A 48 8.23 -3.08 3.29
C ARG A 48 9.24 -2.85 4.40
N THR A 49 10.20 -3.75 4.52
CA THR A 49 11.45 -3.55 5.26
C THR A 49 12.66 -3.42 4.32
N THR A 50 13.70 -2.67 4.72
CA THR A 50 14.93 -2.58 3.94
C THR A 50 15.74 -3.88 4.00
N PRO A 51 16.43 -4.29 2.91
CA PRO A 51 17.14 -5.57 2.88
C PRO A 51 18.27 -5.73 3.91
N VAL A 52 18.96 -4.62 4.25
CA VAL A 52 20.17 -4.66 5.07
C VAL A 52 19.85 -4.45 6.55
N THR A 53 19.05 -3.44 6.86
CA THR A 53 18.80 -3.02 8.25
C THR A 53 17.43 -3.45 8.78
N GLY A 54 16.56 -4.02 7.93
CA GLY A 54 15.20 -4.37 8.31
C GLY A 54 14.31 -3.16 8.64
N SER A 55 14.72 -1.95 8.27
CA SER A 55 14.00 -0.73 8.64
C SER A 55 12.68 -0.65 7.88
N GLU A 56 11.59 -0.42 8.60
CA GLU A 56 10.26 -0.23 8.02
C GLU A 56 10.21 0.99 7.09
N ARG A 57 9.52 0.83 5.95
CA ARG A 57 9.32 1.88 4.96
C ARG A 57 7.85 2.03 4.63
N ALA A 58 7.40 3.29 4.65
CA ALA A 58 6.05 3.70 4.30
C ALA A 58 6.08 4.65 3.09
N PRO A 59 4.96 4.86 2.39
CA PRO A 59 4.90 5.82 1.30
C PRO A 59 5.27 7.22 1.80
N PHE A 60 6.32 7.79 1.23
CA PHE A 60 6.79 9.13 1.61
C PHE A 60 6.46 10.17 0.54
N CYS A 61 7.00 10.02 -0.68
CA CYS A 61 6.85 11.04 -1.71
C CYS A 61 5.50 11.02 -2.44
N MET A 62 4.79 9.88 -2.48
CA MET A 62 3.60 9.65 -3.33
C MET A 62 3.74 10.02 -4.82
N MET A 63 4.97 10.13 -5.33
CA MET A 63 5.29 10.58 -6.71
C MET A 63 6.13 9.57 -7.50
N GLY A 64 6.43 8.40 -6.92
CA GLY A 64 7.24 7.37 -7.59
C GLY A 64 8.76 7.58 -7.54
N VAL A 65 9.27 8.53 -6.76
CA VAL A 65 10.73 8.84 -6.73
C VAL A 65 11.47 8.24 -5.54
N CYS A 66 10.83 8.10 -4.37
CA CYS A 66 11.50 7.60 -3.16
C CYS A 66 11.63 6.08 -3.09
N PHE A 67 10.85 5.37 -3.91
CA PHE A 67 10.67 3.92 -3.83
C PHE A 67 10.22 3.37 -2.47
N ASP A 68 9.86 4.16 -1.45
CA ASP A 68 9.46 3.67 -0.12
C ASP A 68 8.08 2.97 -0.05
N CYS A 69 7.30 3.02 -1.12
CA CYS A 69 5.98 2.38 -1.24
C CYS A 69 5.98 1.03 -1.99
N LEU A 70 7.13 0.38 -2.15
CA LEU A 70 7.22 -0.89 -2.89
C LEU A 70 6.42 -1.99 -2.17
N VAL A 71 5.66 -2.74 -2.98
CA VAL A 71 4.85 -3.90 -2.58
C VAL A 71 4.89 -4.97 -3.67
N GLU A 72 4.41 -6.18 -3.34
CA GLU A 72 4.04 -7.17 -4.34
C GLU A 72 2.59 -6.92 -4.78
N ILE A 73 2.33 -6.94 -6.09
CA ILE A 73 0.98 -6.81 -6.65
C ILE A 73 0.77 -7.96 -7.62
N ASP A 74 -0.28 -8.75 -7.40
CA ASP A 74 -0.66 -9.89 -8.24
C ASP A 74 0.53 -10.84 -8.51
N GLY A 75 1.34 -11.08 -7.47
CA GLY A 75 2.54 -11.95 -7.52
C GLY A 75 3.80 -11.31 -8.12
N VAL A 76 3.74 -10.04 -8.54
CA VAL A 76 4.91 -9.31 -9.06
C VAL A 76 5.51 -8.45 -7.96
N PRO A 77 6.75 -8.68 -7.51
CA PRO A 77 7.39 -7.89 -6.46
C PRO A 77 7.88 -6.53 -6.97
N ASN A 78 8.27 -5.64 -6.04
CA ASN A 78 8.84 -4.33 -6.32
C ASN A 78 7.97 -3.43 -7.21
N ARG A 79 6.65 -3.47 -7.01
CA ARG A 79 5.71 -2.56 -7.68
C ARG A 79 5.55 -1.29 -6.86
N GLN A 80 5.57 -0.14 -7.52
CA GLN A 80 5.37 1.15 -6.86
C GLN A 80 3.89 1.34 -6.56
N GLY A 81 3.49 1.15 -5.30
CA GLY A 81 2.09 1.29 -4.90
C GLY A 81 1.53 2.68 -5.18
N CYS A 82 2.34 3.74 -5.07
CA CYS A 82 1.89 5.11 -5.34
C CYS A 82 1.64 5.41 -6.82
N MET A 83 2.17 4.59 -7.73
CA MET A 83 2.00 4.74 -9.19
C MET A 83 0.99 3.74 -9.76
N THR A 84 0.40 2.89 -8.91
CA THR A 84 -0.51 1.81 -9.36
C THR A 84 -1.93 2.11 -8.87
N PRO A 85 -2.92 2.32 -9.75
CA PRO A 85 -4.30 2.49 -9.35
C PRO A 85 -4.87 1.19 -8.76
N VAL A 86 -5.83 1.30 -7.83
CA VAL A 86 -6.53 0.12 -7.29
C VAL A 86 -7.43 -0.53 -8.33
N ARG A 87 -7.65 -1.84 -8.22
CA ARG A 87 -8.53 -2.61 -9.10
C ARG A 87 -9.25 -3.70 -8.31
N GLU A 88 -10.47 -4.02 -8.74
CA GLU A 88 -11.26 -5.13 -8.21
C GLU A 88 -10.46 -6.45 -8.22
N GLY A 89 -10.48 -7.15 -7.09
CA GLY A 89 -9.83 -8.43 -6.87
C GLY A 89 -8.30 -8.40 -6.81
N MET A 90 -7.67 -7.21 -6.81
CA MET A 90 -6.21 -7.07 -6.75
C MET A 90 -5.64 -7.68 -5.46
N GLN A 91 -4.53 -8.41 -5.58
CA GLN A 91 -3.80 -9.02 -4.47
C GLN A 91 -2.56 -8.18 -4.17
N VAL A 92 -2.47 -7.60 -2.97
CA VAL A 92 -1.31 -6.80 -2.55
C VAL A 92 -0.70 -7.41 -1.30
N ARG A 93 0.63 -7.59 -1.33
CA ARG A 93 1.38 -8.05 -0.16
C ARG A 93 2.49 -7.09 0.20
N ARG A 94 2.67 -6.89 1.50
CA ARG A 94 3.86 -6.22 2.03
C ARG A 94 5.09 -7.07 1.76
N MET A 95 6.25 -6.42 1.67
CA MET A 95 7.51 -7.08 1.33
C MET A 95 8.49 -7.06 2.49
N ASP A 96 9.11 -8.20 2.78
CA ASP A 96 10.18 -8.27 3.77
C ASP A 96 11.55 -8.46 3.12
N GLY A 97 12.46 -7.55 3.42
CA GLY A 97 13.85 -7.59 2.94
C GLY A 97 13.99 -7.46 1.42
N ALA A 98 14.89 -8.27 0.85
CA ALA A 98 15.11 -8.30 -0.61
C ALA A 98 14.05 -9.16 -1.31
N ARG A 99 13.70 -8.80 -2.55
CA ARG A 99 12.86 -9.67 -3.38
C ARG A 99 13.55 -11.01 -3.63
N SER A 100 12.76 -12.08 -3.76
CA SER A 100 13.26 -13.34 -4.30
C SER A 100 13.60 -13.18 -5.78
N VAL A 101 14.66 -13.86 -6.21
CA VAL A 101 15.04 -14.02 -7.62
C VAL A 101 15.04 -15.52 -7.87
N ALA A 102 13.91 -16.03 -8.37
CA ALA A 102 13.83 -17.39 -8.90
C ALA A 102 14.40 -17.42 -10.31
#